data_AF-A0A1C6PXH6-F1
#
_entry.id   AF-A0A1C6PXH6-F1
#
_cell.length_a   1.000
_cell.length_b   1.000
_cell.length_c   1.000
_cell.angle_alpha   90.00
_cell.angle_beta   90.00
_cell.angle_gamma   90.00
#
_symmetry.space_group_name_H-M   'P 1'
#
loop_
_entity.id
_entity.type
_entity.pdbx_description
1 polymer ?
#
loop_
_entity_poly.entity_id
_entity_poly.type
_entity_poly.pdbx_seq_one_letter_code
_entity_poly.pdbx_strand_id
1 'polypeptide(L)' 'MAHFWINRGVPGAREQKVTAETYGVEGDYVHFYNGAKLKVLSIRKESAFLIERDES' A
#
# COMPACT_ATOMS: atom_id res chain seq x y z
N MET A 1 10.76 -1.22 10.30
CA MET A 1 10.01 -0.78 9.09
C MET A 1 8.99 -1.85 8.78
N ALA A 2 7.74 -1.49 8.49
CA ALA A 2 6.70 -2.46 8.18
C ALA A 2 6.68 -2.77 6.67
N HIS A 3 6.09 -3.90 6.31
CA HIS A 3 5.70 -4.14 4.94
C HIS A 3 4.18 -4.11 4.84
N PHE A 4 3.67 -3.68 3.70
CA PHE A 4 2.27 -3.76 3.36
C PHE A 4 2.11 -4.63 2.11
N TRP A 5 1.14 -5.53 2.18
CA TRP A 5 0.62 -6.26 1.04
C TRP A 5 -0.54 -5.49 0.45
N ILE A 6 -0.56 -5.36 -0.88
CA ILE A 6 -1.64 -4.79 -1.66
C ILE A 6 -2.22 -5.93 -2.48
N ASN A 7 -3.53 -6.15 -2.37
CA ASN A 7 -4.29 -7.16 -3.09
C ASN A 7 -3.79 -8.60 -2.93
N ARG A 8 -3.18 -8.94 -1.78
CA ARG A 8 -2.70 -10.30 -1.54
C ARG A 8 -3.86 -11.29 -1.62
N GLY A 9 -3.75 -12.27 -2.52
CA GLY A 9 -4.79 -13.26 -2.75
C GLY A 9 -6.11 -12.73 -3.35
N VAL A 10 -6.17 -11.49 -3.84
CA VAL A 10 -7.39 -10.94 -4.48
C VAL A 10 -7.45 -11.37 -5.95
N PRO A 11 -8.45 -12.16 -6.38
CA PRO A 11 -8.54 -12.63 -7.76
C PRO A 11 -8.67 -11.49 -8.77
N GLY A 12 -7.87 -11.52 -9.83
CA GLY A 12 -7.91 -10.52 -10.91
C GLY A 12 -7.28 -9.17 -10.56
N ALA A 13 -6.81 -8.97 -9.33
CA ALA A 13 -6.08 -7.78 -8.93
C ALA A 13 -4.57 -8.01 -8.93
N ARG A 14 -3.79 -6.95 -9.18
CA ARG A 14 -2.33 -7.02 -9.11
C ARG A 14 -1.89 -7.07 -7.65
N GLU A 15 -1.30 -8.19 -7.25
CA GLU A 15 -0.63 -8.35 -5.96
C GLU A 15 0.70 -7.57 -5.94
N GLN A 16 0.97 -6.87 -4.85
CA GLN A 16 2.21 -6.10 -4.67
C GLN A 16 2.60 -6.02 -3.19
N LYS A 17 3.90 -6.08 -2.89
CA LYS A 17 4.46 -5.76 -1.56
C LYS A 17 5.16 -4.42 -1.60
N VAL A 18 4.95 -3.59 -0.58
CA VAL A 18 5.64 -2.29 -0.41
C VAL A 18 6.19 -2.17 1.01
N THR A 19 7.41 -1.66 1.13
CA THR A 19 8.01 -1.34 2.44
C THR A 19 7.67 0.10 2.80
N ALA A 20 6.91 0.29 3.88
CA ALA A 20 6.47 1.61 4.34
C ALA A 20 6.24 1.60 5.85
N GLU A 21 6.20 2.77 6.47
CA GLU A 21 5.82 2.91 7.88
C GLU A 21 4.29 3.05 8.03
N THR A 22 3.67 3.82 7.15
CA THR A 22 2.24 4.10 7.16
C THR A 22 1.71 4.32 5.75
N TYR A 23 0.39 4.38 5.61
CA TYR A 23 -0.27 4.83 4.41
C TYR A 23 -1.39 5.83 4.74
N GLY A 24 -1.72 6.66 3.75
CA GLY A 24 -2.78 7.66 3.83
C GLY A 24 -3.55 7.74 2.52
N VAL A 25 -4.78 8.23 2.61
CA VAL A 25 -5.66 8.39 1.46
C VAL A 25 -5.77 9.88 1.13
N GLU A 26 -5.46 10.25 -0.11
CA GLU A 26 -5.46 11.64 -0.58
C GLU A 26 -6.01 11.68 -2.02
N GLY A 27 -7.11 12.42 -2.26
CA GLY A 27 -7.76 12.45 -3.57
C GLY A 27 -8.15 11.03 -4.03
N ASP A 28 -7.70 10.62 -5.23
CA ASP A 28 -7.97 9.30 -5.80
C ASP A 28 -6.87 8.26 -5.52
N TYR A 29 -5.94 8.57 -4.62
CA TYR A 29 -4.76 7.76 -4.37
C TYR A 29 -4.67 7.27 -2.93
N VAL A 30 -4.06 6.10 -2.77
CA VAL A 30 -3.46 5.63 -1.53
C VAL A 30 -1.95 5.86 -1.64
N HIS A 31 -1.41 6.62 -0.70
CA HIS A 31 0.01 6.93 -0.60
C HIS A 31 0.64 6.15 0.55
N PHE A 32 1.75 5.49 0.28
CA PHE A 32 2.58 4.84 1.29
C PHE A 32 3.77 5.72 1.61
N TYR A 33 4.11 5.83 2.88
CA TYR A 33 5.16 6.72 3.38
C TYR A 33 6.22 5.96 4.15
N ASN A 34 7.49 6.32 3.99
CA ASN A 34 8.59 5.79 4.81
C ASN A 34 8.72 6.56 6.15
N GLY A 35 9.72 6.16 6.96
CA GLY A 35 10.05 6.80 8.24
C GLY A 35 10.35 8.31 8.19
N ALA A 36 10.73 8.81 7.01
CA ALA A 36 11.00 10.23 6.77
C ALA A 36 9.78 10.97 6.20
N LYS A 37 8.58 10.36 6.23
CA LYS A 37 7.34 10.86 5.63
C LYS A 37 7.41 11.12 4.12
N LEU A 38 8.34 10.48 3.41
CA LEU A 38 8.43 10.55 1.95
C LEU A 38 7.51 9.51 1.31
N LYS A 39 6.78 9.92 0.26
CA LYS A 39 5.95 9.00 -0.54
C LYS A 39 6.85 7.98 -1.23
N VAL A 40 6.66 6.69 -0.94
CA VAL A 40 7.40 5.57 -1.57
C VAL A 40 6.59 4.82 -2.61
N LEU A 41 5.25 4.89 -2.51
CA LEU A 41 4.34 4.36 -3.51
C LEU A 41 3.06 5.19 -3.50
N SER A 42 2.50 5.42 -4.68
CA SER A 42 1.16 5.98 -4.86
C SER A 42 0.39 5.05 -5.78
N ILE A 43 -0.73 4.51 -5.30
CA ILE A 43 -1.60 3.63 -6.08
C ILE A 43 -3.00 4.23 -6.15
N ARG A 44 -3.67 4.11 -7.29
CA ARG A 44 -5.05 4.57 -7.42
C ARG A 44 -5.98 3.70 -6.57
N LYS A 45 -6.97 4.32 -5.94
CA LYS A 45 -8.00 3.63 -5.14
C LYS A 45 -8.69 2.51 -5.91
N GLU A 46 -8.98 2.75 -7.19
CA GLU A 46 -9.63 1.79 -8.09
C GLU A 46 -8.82 0.50 -8.32
N SER A 47 -7.53 0.49 -7.95
CA SER A 47 -6.63 -0.65 -8.13
C SER A 47 -6.17 -1.27 -6.80
N ALA A 48 -6.58 -0.72 -5.65
CA ALA A 48 -6.16 -1.15 -4.31
C ALA A 48 -7.38 -1.60 -3.49
N PHE A 49 -7.75 -2.88 -3.65
CA PHE A 49 -8.95 -3.46 -3.03
C PHE A 49 -8.72 -3.95 -1.60
N LEU A 50 -7.51 -4.42 -1.30
CA LEU A 50 -7.10 -4.91 0.01
C LEU A 50 -5.69 -4.40 0.33
N ILE A 51 -5.50 -3.86 1.52
CA ILE A 51 -4.18 -3.46 2.03
C ILE A 51 -4.01 -4.06 3.41
N GLU A 52 -3.01 -4.91 3.57
CA GLU A 52 -2.71 -5.62 4.81
C GLU A 52 -1.31 -5.26 5.29
N ARG A 53 -1.15 -5.05 6.60
CA ARG A 53 0.17 -4.92 7.20
C ARG A 53 0.76 -6.32 7.39
N ASP A 54 1.97 -6.53 6.90
CA ASP A 54 2.73 -7.74 7.14
C ASP A 54 3.33 -7.65 8.56
N GLU A 55 2.88 -8.56 9.44
CA GLU A 55 3.36 -8.68 10.82
C GLU A 55 4.51 -9.71 10.95
N SER A 56 4.93 -10.30 9.83
CA SER A 56 6.04 -11.27 9.75
C SER A 56 7.39 -10.66 10.08
#